data_AF-A0A3N5LQL6-F1
#
_entry.id   AF-A0A3N5LQL6-F1
#
_cell.length_a   1.000
_cell.length_b   1.000
_cell.length_c   1.000
_cell.angle_alpha   90.00
_cell.angle_beta   90.00
_cell.angle_gamma   90.00
#
_symmetry.space_group_name_H-M   'P 1'
#
loop_
_entity.id
_entity.type
_entity.pdbx_description
1 polymer ?
#
loop_
_entity_poly.entity_id
_entity_poly.type
_entity_poly.pdbx_seq_one_letter_code
_entity_poly.pdbx_strand_id
1 'polypeptide(L)'
;MRKRRLILLTCCALLAPSLILGGYAVATRINLNPWYSVGQPIDELNGVIIYFNGGVNTTRGRNLSKDGYNLGIRFQCVEFVKRYYFERYDHRMPDPYGHAKDFFDVELSDGAWNQKRGMLQYVNGGRFKPEPDDLLVFGPWLFNQYGHVAIVSSVGNTSLE
;
A
#
# COMPACT_ATOMS: atom_id res chain seq x y z
N MET A 1 -13.94 30.38 40.70
CA MET A 1 -13.69 28.91 40.59
C MET A 1 -14.20 28.28 39.29
N ARG A 2 -15.42 28.60 38.82
CA ARG A 2 -16.04 28.00 37.61
C ARG A 2 -15.29 28.30 36.30
N LYS A 3 -14.79 29.53 36.10
CA LYS A 3 -13.99 29.93 34.91
C LYS A 3 -12.63 29.23 34.81
N ARG A 4 -11.90 29.05 35.93
CA ARG A 4 -10.60 28.33 35.95
C ARG A 4 -10.77 26.84 35.67
N ARG A 5 -11.82 26.19 36.19
CA ARG A 5 -12.15 24.79 35.86
C ARG A 5 -12.57 24.65 34.39
N LEU A 6 -13.33 25.60 33.85
CA LEU A 6 -13.70 25.61 32.44
C LEU A 6 -12.48 25.77 31.52
N ILE A 7 -11.56 26.70 31.83
CA ILE A 7 -10.31 26.90 31.08
C ILE A 7 -9.43 25.64 31.14
N LEU A 8 -9.27 25.02 32.32
CA LEU A 8 -8.49 23.78 32.46
C LEU A 8 -9.10 22.64 31.65
N LEU A 9 -10.43 22.48 31.69
CA LEU A 9 -11.14 21.46 30.93
C LEU A 9 -11.02 21.69 29.41
N THR A 10 -11.10 22.94 28.94
CA THR A 10 -10.90 23.27 27.52
C THR A 10 -9.45 23.07 27.07
N CYS A 11 -8.46 23.39 27.91
CA CYS A 11 -7.06 23.12 27.60
C CYS A 11 -6.77 21.62 27.54
N CYS A 12 -7.28 20.83 28.50
CA CYS A 12 -7.15 19.37 28.47
C CYS A 12 -7.90 18.74 27.27
N ALA A 13 -9.06 19.29 26.89
CA ALA A 13 -9.85 18.81 25.75
C ALA A 13 -9.14 18.96 24.40
N LEU A 14 -8.22 19.92 24.26
CA LEU A 14 -7.43 20.12 23.03
C LEU A 14 -6.05 19.48 23.08
N LEU A 15 -5.46 19.33 24.26
CA LEU A 15 -4.15 18.70 24.45
C LEU A 15 -4.14 17.21 24.10
N ALA A 16 -5.14 16.45 24.56
CA ALA A 16 -5.18 15.01 24.29
C ALA A 16 -5.31 14.67 22.80
N PRO A 17 -6.23 15.27 22.01
CA PRO A 17 -6.29 15.06 20.57
C PRO A 17 -4.99 15.48 19.86
N SER A 18 -4.37 16.58 20.29
CA SER A 18 -3.12 17.07 19.69
C SER A 18 -1.95 16.10 19.92
N LEU A 19 -1.84 15.52 21.13
CA LEU A 19 -0.84 14.50 21.44
C LEU A 19 -1.09 13.21 20.66
N ILE A 20 -2.35 12.79 20.52
CA ILE A 20 -2.73 11.62 19.71
C ILE A 20 -2.35 11.84 18.24
N LEU A 21 -2.71 12.99 17.67
CA LEU A 21 -2.39 13.32 16.28
C LEU A 21 -0.88 13.46 16.06
N GLY A 22 -0.17 14.09 16.99
CA GLY A 22 1.29 14.22 16.96
C GLY A 22 1.99 12.86 17.05
N GLY A 23 1.54 12.00 17.97
CA GLY A 23 2.03 10.63 18.11
C GLY A 23 1.78 9.79 16.85
N TYR A 24 0.59 9.88 16.27
CA TYR A 24 0.26 9.22 15.00
C TYR A 24 1.14 9.73 13.85
N ALA A 25 1.36 11.03 13.76
CA ALA A 25 2.22 11.61 12.72
C ALA A 25 3.67 11.13 12.85
N VAL A 26 4.21 11.10 14.07
CA VAL A 26 5.55 10.55 14.35
C VAL A 26 5.62 9.07 13.96
N ALA A 27 4.69 8.26 14.45
CA ALA A 27 4.65 6.81 14.21
C ALA A 27 4.54 6.44 12.72
N THR A 28 3.87 7.28 11.91
CA THR A 28 3.63 6.98 10.50
C THR A 28 4.62 7.64 9.54
N ARG A 29 5.35 8.69 9.95
CA ARG A 29 6.27 9.44 9.07
C ARG A 29 7.74 9.23 9.39
N ILE A 30 8.07 8.78 10.60
CA ILE A 30 9.45 8.55 11.03
C ILE A 30 9.73 7.05 11.03
N ASN A 31 10.94 6.66 10.61
CA ASN A 31 11.39 5.29 10.78
C ASN A 31 11.74 5.05 12.25
N LEU A 32 10.87 4.34 12.97
CA LEU A 32 11.10 3.92 14.35
C LEU A 32 11.73 2.52 14.44
N ASN A 33 11.94 1.83 13.30
CA ASN A 33 12.55 0.51 13.28
C ASN A 33 14.07 0.63 13.48
N PRO A 34 14.65 -0.01 14.52
CA PRO A 34 16.09 0.08 14.80
C PRO A 34 16.93 -0.88 13.94
N TRP A 35 16.30 -1.86 13.29
CA TRP A 35 16.96 -2.95 12.56
C TRP A 35 17.13 -2.66 11.07
N TYR A 36 16.20 -1.90 10.49
CA TYR A 36 16.16 -1.65 9.05
C TYR A 36 16.29 -0.17 8.72
N SER A 37 17.15 0.10 7.74
CA SER A 37 17.25 1.40 7.08
C SER A 37 16.31 1.46 5.89
N VAL A 38 15.76 2.65 5.63
CA VAL A 38 14.91 2.88 4.45
C VAL A 38 15.67 2.50 3.18
N GLY A 39 15.03 1.71 2.31
CA GLY A 39 15.63 1.23 1.06
C GLY A 39 16.59 0.07 1.23
N GLN A 40 16.73 -0.47 2.43
CA GLN A 40 17.42 -1.73 2.65
C GLN A 40 16.59 -2.88 2.05
N PRO A 41 17.22 -3.79 1.27
CA PRO A 41 16.61 -5.07 0.92
C PRO A 41 16.27 -5.84 2.20
N ILE A 42 15.00 -6.23 2.34
CA ILE A 42 14.53 -6.99 3.51
C ILE A 42 14.06 -8.38 3.15
N ASP A 43 13.73 -8.60 1.88
CA ASP A 43 13.25 -9.88 1.39
C ASP A 43 13.33 -9.93 -0.14
N GLU A 44 12.95 -11.06 -0.71
CA GLU A 44 12.85 -11.29 -2.14
C GLU A 44 11.67 -12.22 -2.43
N LEU A 45 10.85 -11.87 -3.44
CA LEU A 45 9.88 -12.79 -4.02
C LEU A 45 10.26 -13.02 -5.47
N ASN A 46 10.53 -14.27 -5.84
CA ASN A 46 10.66 -14.66 -7.25
C ASN A 46 11.74 -13.87 -8.03
N GLY A 47 12.87 -13.54 -7.40
CA GLY A 47 13.92 -12.72 -8.00
C GLY A 47 13.71 -11.20 -7.86
N VAL A 48 12.57 -10.76 -7.33
CA VAL A 48 12.22 -9.34 -7.19
C VAL A 48 12.42 -8.91 -5.74
N ILE A 49 13.39 -8.03 -5.52
CA ILE A 49 13.75 -7.54 -4.18
C ILE A 49 12.61 -6.72 -3.55
N ILE A 50 12.36 -6.95 -2.27
CA ILE A 50 11.45 -6.18 -1.41
C ILE A 50 12.30 -5.24 -0.55
N TYR A 51 12.02 -3.94 -0.63
CA TYR A 51 12.77 -2.92 0.09
C TYR A 51 11.96 -2.35 1.26
N PHE A 52 12.66 -2.03 2.35
CA PHE A 52 12.03 -1.44 3.52
C PHE A 52 11.58 0.00 3.28
N ASN A 53 10.28 0.27 3.44
CA ASN A 53 9.71 1.60 3.26
C ASN A 53 9.87 2.52 4.48
N GLY A 54 10.10 1.99 5.69
CA GLY A 54 9.98 2.79 6.92
C GLY A 54 8.54 3.27 7.12
N GLY A 55 8.37 4.52 7.59
CA GLY A 55 7.05 5.09 7.87
C GLY A 55 6.08 5.06 6.68
N VAL A 56 4.85 4.58 6.91
CA VAL A 56 3.82 4.37 5.89
C VAL A 56 3.32 5.65 5.21
N ASN A 57 3.47 6.82 5.84
CA ASN A 57 3.06 8.14 5.33
C ASN A 57 4.26 8.97 4.82
N THR A 58 5.21 8.30 4.17
CA THR A 58 6.40 8.95 3.58
C THR A 58 6.43 8.80 2.06
N THR A 59 7.01 9.78 1.37
CA THR A 59 7.25 9.74 -0.08
C THR A 59 8.73 10.03 -0.35
N ARG A 60 9.36 9.28 -1.27
CA ARG A 60 10.81 9.39 -1.54
C ARG A 60 11.14 9.42 -3.03
N GLY A 61 10.36 10.19 -3.77
CA GLY A 61 10.46 10.25 -5.22
C GLY A 61 9.96 8.97 -5.89
N ARG A 62 9.98 8.98 -7.23
CA ARG A 62 9.50 7.86 -8.04
C ARG A 62 10.62 6.92 -8.42
N ASN A 63 10.32 5.63 -8.44
CA ASN A 63 11.12 4.65 -9.14
C ASN A 63 10.69 4.63 -10.61
N LEU A 64 11.63 4.86 -11.51
CA LEU A 64 11.39 4.84 -12.95
C LEU A 64 12.25 3.75 -13.59
N SER A 65 11.73 3.07 -14.61
CA SER A 65 12.54 2.22 -15.48
C SER A 65 13.53 3.08 -16.30
N LYS A 66 14.46 2.41 -17.00
CA LYS A 66 15.44 3.08 -17.88
C LYS A 66 14.79 3.97 -18.95
N ASP A 67 13.63 3.55 -19.45
CA ASP A 67 12.85 4.26 -20.46
C ASP A 67 11.76 5.17 -19.86
N GLY A 68 11.75 5.36 -18.54
CA GLY A 68 10.88 6.35 -17.87
C GLY A 68 9.51 5.82 -17.44
N TYR A 69 9.24 4.52 -17.53
CA TYR A 69 8.03 3.92 -16.97
C TYR A 69 8.01 4.08 -15.45
N ASN A 70 6.96 4.72 -14.95
CA ASN A 70 6.79 4.98 -13.53
C ASN A 70 6.38 3.71 -12.80
N LEU A 71 7.31 3.10 -12.07
CA LEU A 71 7.04 1.91 -11.26
C LEU A 71 6.29 2.28 -9.97
N GLY A 72 6.49 3.47 -9.42
CA GLY A 72 5.73 3.94 -8.26
C GLY A 72 6.58 4.83 -7.35
N ILE A 73 6.07 5.12 -6.15
CA ILE A 73 6.83 5.88 -5.14
C ILE A 73 7.69 4.90 -4.33
N ARG A 74 8.99 5.16 -4.23
CA ARG A 74 9.91 4.31 -3.44
C ARG A 74 9.54 4.36 -1.95
N PHE A 75 9.35 3.25 -1.23
CA PHE A 75 9.24 1.82 -1.61
C PHE A 75 7.86 1.32 -1.20
N GLN A 76 6.82 2.01 -1.67
CA GLN A 76 5.45 1.76 -1.27
C GLN A 76 4.88 0.50 -1.94
N CYS A 77 3.76 0.01 -1.42
CA CYS A 77 3.08 -1.18 -1.94
C CYS A 77 2.84 -1.17 -3.46
N VAL A 78 2.37 -0.04 -4.02
CA VAL A 78 2.17 0.10 -5.46
C VAL A 78 3.48 0.00 -6.25
N GLU A 79 4.58 0.53 -5.71
CA GLU A 79 5.88 0.45 -6.37
C GLU A 79 6.36 -1.00 -6.44
N PHE A 80 6.26 -1.75 -5.35
CA PHE A 80 6.66 -3.15 -5.33
C PHE A 80 5.85 -3.99 -6.31
N VAL A 81 4.51 -3.92 -6.25
CA VAL A 81 3.63 -4.71 -7.12
C VAL A 81 3.86 -4.41 -8.60
N LYS A 82 3.97 -3.13 -8.98
CA LYS A 82 4.23 -2.78 -10.37
C LYS A 82 5.61 -3.21 -10.83
N ARG A 83 6.63 -3.09 -9.97
CA ARG A 83 7.98 -3.57 -10.26
C ARG A 83 8.04 -5.09 -10.36
N TYR A 84 7.26 -5.80 -9.56
CA TYR A 84 7.11 -7.25 -9.63
C TYR A 84 6.65 -7.71 -11.02
N TYR A 85 5.54 -7.16 -11.50
CA TYR A 85 5.04 -7.48 -12.84
C TYR A 85 5.96 -7.01 -13.96
N PHE A 86 6.60 -5.86 -13.79
CA PHE A 86 7.55 -5.33 -14.76
C PHE A 86 8.80 -6.22 -14.89
N GLU A 87 9.42 -6.62 -13.78
CA GLU A 87 10.66 -7.39 -13.80
C GLU A 87 10.44 -8.87 -14.14
N ARG A 88 9.33 -9.47 -13.67
CA ARG A 88 9.06 -10.90 -13.86
C ARG A 88 8.34 -11.21 -15.18
N TYR A 89 7.45 -10.32 -15.61
CA TYR A 89 6.53 -10.58 -16.73
C TYR A 89 6.70 -9.62 -17.90
N ASP A 90 7.64 -8.66 -17.84
CA ASP A 90 7.73 -7.51 -18.75
C ASP A 90 6.38 -6.77 -18.90
N HIS A 91 5.53 -6.87 -17.87
CA HIS A 91 4.19 -6.34 -17.90
C HIS A 91 4.17 -4.90 -17.41
N ARG A 92 3.65 -4.02 -18.26
CA ARG A 92 3.45 -2.60 -17.98
C ARG A 92 1.97 -2.31 -17.87
N MET A 93 1.52 -1.98 -16.67
CA MET A 93 0.15 -1.50 -16.46
C MET A 93 -0.07 -0.20 -17.26
N PRO A 94 -1.09 -0.15 -18.15
CA PRO A 94 -1.35 0.99 -19.03
C PRO A 94 -1.58 2.30 -18.31
N ASP A 95 -2.29 2.28 -17.18
CA ASP A 95 -2.37 3.42 -16.26
C ASP A 95 -1.29 3.27 -15.17
N PRO A 96 -0.21 4.07 -15.22
CA PRO A 96 0.87 3.94 -14.27
C PRO A 96 0.61 4.66 -12.94
N TYR A 97 -0.54 5.30 -12.76
CA TYR A 97 -0.87 6.09 -11.56
C TYR A 97 -2.01 5.47 -10.75
N GLY A 98 -2.38 6.18 -9.68
CA GLY A 98 -3.39 5.77 -8.71
C GLY A 98 -2.80 5.32 -7.37
N HIS A 99 -3.69 5.26 -6.39
CA HIS A 99 -3.47 4.59 -5.12
C HIS A 99 -3.79 3.09 -5.24
N ALA A 100 -3.42 2.32 -4.22
CA ALA A 100 -3.65 0.89 -4.19
C ALA A 100 -5.12 0.50 -4.47
N LYS A 101 -6.09 1.20 -3.88
CA LYS A 101 -7.52 0.94 -4.13
C LYS A 101 -7.93 1.10 -5.60
N ASP A 102 -7.24 1.96 -6.35
CA ASP A 102 -7.58 2.26 -7.75
C ASP A 102 -7.15 1.12 -8.69
N PHE A 103 -6.50 0.07 -8.16
CA PHE A 103 -6.14 -1.13 -8.89
C PHE A 103 -7.31 -2.08 -9.09
N PHE A 104 -8.42 -1.84 -8.40
CA PHE A 104 -9.66 -2.59 -8.55
C PHE A 104 -10.77 -1.67 -9.05
N ASP A 105 -11.42 -2.05 -10.14
CA ASP A 105 -12.58 -1.34 -10.69
C ASP A 105 -13.87 -2.05 -10.27
N VAL A 106 -14.64 -1.42 -9.40
CA VAL A 106 -15.88 -2.01 -8.82
C VAL A 106 -17.00 -2.19 -9.84
N GLU A 107 -16.92 -1.52 -10.99
CA GLU A 107 -17.93 -1.62 -12.06
C GLU A 107 -17.68 -2.82 -12.98
N LEU A 108 -16.51 -3.46 -12.88
CA LEU A 108 -16.18 -4.65 -13.67
C LEU A 108 -16.76 -5.91 -13.04
N SER A 109 -17.35 -6.77 -13.88
CA SER A 109 -17.83 -8.09 -13.46
C SER A 109 -16.69 -9.06 -13.15
N ASP A 110 -16.98 -10.13 -12.40
CA ASP A 110 -16.02 -11.20 -12.08
C ASP A 110 -15.37 -11.80 -13.35
N GLY A 111 -14.04 -11.77 -13.43
CA GLY A 111 -13.26 -12.23 -14.57
C GLY A 111 -13.23 -11.28 -15.77
N ALA A 112 -13.67 -10.03 -15.62
CA ALA A 112 -13.59 -9.04 -16.69
C ALA A 112 -12.19 -8.45 -16.86
N TRP A 113 -11.91 -7.94 -18.06
CA TRP A 113 -10.64 -7.29 -18.38
C TRP A 113 -10.57 -5.86 -17.83
N ASN A 114 -9.62 -5.60 -16.94
CA ASN A 114 -9.31 -4.26 -16.44
C ASN A 114 -8.31 -3.57 -17.37
N GLN A 115 -8.81 -2.69 -18.23
CA GLN A 115 -7.98 -1.97 -19.22
C GLN A 115 -6.88 -1.09 -18.59
N LYS A 116 -7.12 -0.50 -17.41
CA LYS A 116 -6.13 0.35 -16.72
C LYS A 116 -4.94 -0.45 -16.20
N ARG A 117 -5.16 -1.72 -15.87
CA ARG A 117 -4.12 -2.61 -15.35
C ARG A 117 -3.58 -3.58 -16.40
N GLY A 118 -4.31 -3.78 -17.50
CA GLY A 118 -3.95 -4.72 -18.56
C GLY A 118 -3.97 -6.16 -18.04
N MET A 119 -4.98 -6.49 -17.22
CA MET A 119 -5.09 -7.76 -16.51
C MET A 119 -6.56 -8.18 -16.39
N LEU A 120 -6.83 -9.47 -16.20
CA LEU A 120 -8.15 -9.93 -15.74
C LEU A 120 -8.33 -9.55 -14.26
N GLN A 121 -9.56 -9.22 -13.88
CA GLN A 121 -9.91 -8.85 -12.51
C GLN A 121 -10.97 -9.80 -11.97
N TYR A 122 -10.75 -10.31 -10.76
CA TYR A 122 -11.64 -11.23 -10.08
C TYR A 122 -12.15 -10.64 -8.77
N VAL A 123 -13.41 -10.85 -8.45
CA VAL A 123 -14.00 -10.39 -7.18
C VAL A 123 -13.73 -11.41 -6.08
N ASN A 124 -13.45 -10.91 -4.86
CA ASN A 124 -13.35 -11.76 -3.68
C ASN A 124 -14.70 -12.45 -3.39
N GLY A 125 -14.67 -13.73 -3.03
CA GLY A 125 -15.86 -14.57 -2.91
C GLY A 125 -16.48 -14.99 -4.24
N GLY A 126 -15.82 -14.71 -5.36
CA GLY A 126 -16.19 -15.17 -6.70
C GLY A 126 -15.94 -16.66 -6.92
N ARG A 127 -16.05 -17.09 -8.18
CA ARG A 127 -15.90 -18.52 -8.55
C ARG A 127 -14.44 -18.94 -8.75
N PHE A 128 -13.55 -17.97 -8.91
CA PHE A 128 -12.14 -18.20 -9.21
C PHE A 128 -11.35 -18.24 -7.91
N LYS A 129 -10.53 -19.28 -7.75
CA LYS A 129 -9.60 -19.39 -6.63
C LYS A 129 -8.39 -18.47 -6.93
N PRO A 130 -7.87 -17.72 -5.96
CA PRO A 130 -6.61 -17.00 -6.12
C PRO A 130 -5.46 -17.94 -6.48
N GLU A 131 -4.50 -17.43 -7.23
CA GLU A 131 -3.28 -18.13 -7.65
C GLU A 131 -2.04 -17.37 -7.18
N PRO A 132 -0.89 -18.06 -7.02
CA PRO A 132 0.39 -17.37 -6.84
C PRO A 132 0.61 -16.36 -7.97
N ASP A 133 1.27 -15.26 -7.62
CA ASP A 133 1.52 -14.10 -8.48
C ASP A 133 0.28 -13.24 -8.79
N ASP A 134 -0.87 -13.50 -8.17
CA ASP A 134 -2.03 -12.61 -8.23
C ASP A 134 -1.80 -11.30 -7.46
N LEU A 135 -2.39 -10.22 -7.97
CA LEU A 135 -2.42 -8.91 -7.33
C LEU A 135 -3.64 -8.81 -6.42
N LEU A 136 -3.42 -8.84 -5.11
CA LEU A 136 -4.47 -8.57 -4.14
C LEU A 136 -4.66 -7.06 -3.95
N VAL A 137 -5.92 -6.60 -4.04
CA VAL A 137 -6.29 -5.21 -3.77
C VAL A 137 -7.13 -5.12 -2.50
N PHE A 138 -6.67 -4.32 -1.55
CA PHE A 138 -7.39 -3.99 -0.33
C PHE A 138 -8.01 -2.61 -0.44
N GLY A 139 -9.32 -2.53 -0.20
CA GLY A 139 -10.04 -1.27 -0.14
C GLY A 139 -9.57 -0.34 0.99
N PRO A 140 -9.99 0.94 0.96
CA PRO A 140 -9.67 1.88 2.01
C PRO A 140 -10.36 1.54 3.34
N TRP A 141 -9.76 1.95 4.45
CA TRP A 141 -10.33 1.86 5.80
C TRP A 141 -9.94 3.08 6.64
N LEU A 142 -10.45 3.17 7.88
CA LEU A 142 -10.37 4.38 8.73
C LEU A 142 -8.96 4.96 8.87
N PHE A 143 -7.93 4.12 8.95
CA PHE A 143 -6.53 4.55 9.10
C PHE A 143 -5.68 4.42 7.83
N ASN A 144 -6.29 4.03 6.71
CA ASN A 144 -5.66 3.98 5.39
C ASN A 144 -6.69 4.22 4.27
N GLN A 145 -6.82 5.48 3.84
CA GLN A 145 -7.71 5.89 2.76
C GLN A 145 -7.22 5.52 1.34
N TYR A 146 -5.96 5.06 1.22
CA TYR A 146 -5.33 4.74 -0.06
C TYR A 146 -5.54 3.28 -0.46
N GLY A 147 -5.94 2.42 0.49
CA GLY A 147 -5.96 0.98 0.31
C GLY A 147 -4.56 0.37 0.41
N HIS A 148 -4.45 -0.91 0.07
CA HIS A 148 -3.17 -1.62 0.01
C HIS A 148 -3.17 -2.59 -1.17
N VAL A 149 -1.99 -2.93 -1.68
CA VAL A 149 -1.82 -3.98 -2.68
C VAL A 149 -0.70 -4.91 -2.26
N ALA A 150 -0.85 -6.19 -2.57
CA ALA A 150 0.13 -7.22 -2.30
C ALA A 150 0.19 -8.21 -3.47
N ILE A 151 1.27 -8.99 -3.53
CA ILE A 151 1.40 -10.13 -4.43
C ILE A 151 1.15 -11.39 -3.61
N VAL A 152 0.31 -12.30 -4.10
CA VAL A 152 0.17 -13.65 -3.53
C VAL A 152 1.45 -14.42 -3.80
N SER A 153 2.20 -14.74 -2.75
CA SER A 153 3.39 -15.58 -2.82
C SER A 153 3.04 -17.08 -2.84
N SER A 154 2.02 -17.49 -2.09
CA SER A 154 1.59 -18.89 -2.03
C SER A 154 0.10 -19.05 -1.70
N VAL A 155 -0.49 -20.16 -2.14
CA VAL A 155 -1.91 -20.47 -1.95
C VAL A 155 -2.06 -21.82 -1.27
N GLY A 156 -2.53 -21.79 -0.03
CA GLY A 156 -2.88 -22.99 0.74
C GLY A 156 -4.30 -23.48 0.48
N ASN A 157 -4.73 -24.44 1.29
CA ASN A 157 -6.11 -24.90 1.30
C ASN A 157 -7.06 -23.88 1.96
N THR A 158 -6.56 -23.18 2.98
CA THR A 158 -7.35 -22.23 3.81
C THR A 158 -6.58 -20.94 4.11
N SER A 159 -5.48 -20.68 3.41
CA SER A 159 -4.61 -19.53 3.63
C SER A 159 -4.05 -19.01 2.31
N LEU A 160 -3.70 -17.72 2.33
CA LEU A 160 -2.89 -17.06 1.31
C LEU A 160 -1.69 -16.44 2.04
N GLU A 161 -0.53 -16.47 1.39
CA GLU A 161 0.67 -15.77 1.84
C GLU A 161 1.03 -14.67 0.85
#